data_AF-A0A225MQW1-F1
#
_entry.id   AF-A0A225MQW1-F1
#
_cell.length_a   1.000
_cell.length_b   1.000
_cell.length_c   1.000
_cell.angle_alpha   90.00
_cell.angle_beta   90.00
_cell.angle_gamma   90.00
#
_symmetry.space_group_name_H-M   'P 1'
#
loop_
_entity.id
_entity.type
_entity.pdbx_description
1 polymer ?
#
loop_
_entity_poly.entity_id
_entity_poly.type
_entity_poly.pdbx_seq_one_letter_code
_entity_poly.pdbx_strand_id
1 'polypeptide(L)'
;MAQAQSLQKSLQKGGLLDISSIGRQEAAEAAQALGMTLFFVDCDRARSCSAVLRAIAKAVDFPEYFGSNLDALSDCLCDTLQDQKVGMVLWLHKLHSGDPALAADAAAIESVCADTVEFAADNGRYFAYAIEHAGKHPDPEPGVAPTPYAGNREHE
;
A
#
# COMPACT_ATOMS: atom_id res chain seq x y z
N MET A 1 22.38 11.49 12.68
CA MET A 1 22.17 10.30 13.55
C MET A 1 20.83 10.32 14.29
N ALA A 2 20.36 11.45 14.83
CA ALA A 2 19.09 11.50 15.58
C ALA A 2 17.85 11.13 14.74
N GLN A 3 17.74 11.63 13.50
CA GLN A 3 16.61 11.35 12.60
C GLN A 3 16.50 9.85 12.23
N ALA A 4 17.63 9.21 11.90
CA ALA A 4 17.66 7.79 11.56
C ALA A 4 17.19 6.90 12.73
N GLN A 5 17.57 7.22 13.97
CA GLN A 5 17.12 6.47 15.15
C GLN A 5 15.62 6.66 15.42
N SER A 6 15.10 7.89 15.23
CA SER A 6 13.67 8.15 15.35
C SER A 6 12.87 7.38 14.30
N LEU A 7 13.35 7.34 13.07
CA LEU A 7 12.72 6.59 11.98
C LEU A 7 12.71 5.08 12.26
N GLN A 8 13.85 4.54 12.71
CA GLN A 8 13.93 3.13 13.10
C GLN A 8 12.92 2.78 14.20
N LYS A 9 12.77 3.65 15.21
CA LYS A 9 11.74 3.46 16.25
C LYS A 9 10.33 3.52 15.70
N SER A 10 10.04 4.40 14.74
CA SER A 10 8.73 4.44 14.08
C SER A 10 8.45 3.16 13.29
N LEU A 11 9.46 2.62 12.59
CA LEU A 11 9.35 1.34 11.87
C LEU A 11 9.11 0.17 12.84
N GLN A 12 9.82 0.14 13.98
CA GLN A 12 9.61 -0.87 15.03
C GLN A 12 8.32 -0.65 15.85
N LYS A 13 7.76 0.54 15.86
CA LYS A 13 6.42 0.76 16.42
C LYS A 13 5.34 0.25 15.46
N GLY A 14 5.64 0.27 14.17
CA GLY A 14 4.68 0.02 13.11
C GLY A 14 3.70 1.18 12.92
N GLY A 15 2.89 1.10 11.87
CA GLY A 15 1.88 2.11 11.55
C GLY A 15 2.24 3.06 10.42
N LEU A 16 1.49 4.16 10.34
CA LEU A 16 1.63 5.19 9.31
C LEU A 16 2.92 5.99 9.51
N LEU A 17 3.73 6.07 8.45
CA LEU A 17 4.95 6.86 8.39
C LEU A 17 4.69 8.25 7.82
N ASP A 18 5.29 9.26 8.46
CA ASP A 18 5.21 10.66 8.03
C ASP A 18 6.16 10.93 6.85
N ILE A 19 5.67 10.77 5.64
CA ILE A 19 6.43 11.03 4.40
C ILE A 19 6.79 12.51 4.18
N SER A 20 6.16 13.44 4.91
CA SER A 20 6.50 14.88 4.84
C SER A 20 7.87 15.16 5.44
N SER A 21 8.30 14.31 6.36
CA SER A 21 9.55 14.46 7.12
C SER A 21 10.60 13.41 6.77
N ILE A 22 10.23 12.37 6.01
CA ILE A 22 11.05 11.19 5.72
C ILE A 22 11.01 10.90 4.22
N GLY A 23 12.18 10.85 3.57
CA GLY A 23 12.31 10.42 2.18
C GLY A 23 12.33 8.90 2.02
N ARG A 24 12.00 8.43 0.81
CA ARG A 24 12.08 7.00 0.42
C ARG A 24 13.45 6.39 0.76
N GLN A 25 14.53 7.13 0.51
CA GLN A 25 15.88 6.65 0.76
C GLN A 25 16.13 6.43 2.25
N GLU A 26 15.70 7.36 3.11
CA GLU A 26 15.84 7.25 4.56
C GLU A 26 15.05 6.04 5.10
N ALA A 27 13.83 5.82 4.59
CA ALA A 27 13.04 4.65 4.94
C ALA A 27 13.69 3.34 4.47
N ALA A 28 14.31 3.31 3.29
CA ALA A 28 15.06 2.15 2.80
C ALA A 28 16.30 1.88 3.67
N GLU A 29 17.03 2.92 4.06
CA GLU A 29 18.20 2.81 4.94
C GLU A 29 17.79 2.32 6.34
N ALA A 30 16.70 2.85 6.90
CA ALA A 30 16.19 2.44 8.20
C ALA A 30 15.61 1.01 8.19
N ALA A 31 14.86 0.64 7.15
CA ALA A 31 14.34 -0.71 6.98
C ALA A 31 15.48 -1.72 6.85
N GLN A 32 16.50 -1.44 6.02
CA GLN A 32 17.68 -2.29 5.89
C GLN A 32 18.46 -2.42 7.21
N ALA A 33 18.62 -1.32 7.96
CA ALA A 33 19.28 -1.34 9.26
C ALA A 33 18.53 -2.22 10.29
N LEU A 34 17.22 -2.34 10.16
CA LEU A 34 16.37 -3.20 10.99
C LEU A 34 16.22 -4.62 10.44
N GLY A 35 16.69 -4.90 9.22
CA GLY A 35 16.46 -6.17 8.53
C GLY A 35 15.01 -6.35 8.04
N MET A 36 14.30 -5.25 7.80
CA MET A 36 12.96 -5.23 7.21
C MET A 36 13.03 -5.08 5.70
N THR A 37 12.02 -5.63 5.01
CA THR A 37 11.89 -5.52 3.55
C THR A 37 11.04 -4.30 3.19
N LEU A 38 11.58 -3.37 2.39
CA LEU A 38 10.82 -2.22 1.87
C LEU A 38 10.19 -2.56 0.51
N PHE A 39 8.87 -2.49 0.42
CA PHE A 39 8.10 -2.67 -0.80
C PHE A 39 7.63 -1.32 -1.33
N PHE A 40 7.98 -1.01 -2.57
CA PHE A 40 7.59 0.24 -3.22
C PHE A 40 6.41 0.02 -4.16
N VAL A 41 5.28 0.65 -3.84
CA VAL A 41 4.03 0.57 -4.58
C VAL A 41 3.81 1.88 -5.34
N ASP A 42 3.78 1.79 -6.66
CA ASP A 42 3.46 2.93 -7.52
C ASP A 42 1.97 2.93 -7.90
N CYS A 43 1.21 3.86 -7.33
CA CYS A 43 -0.21 4.05 -7.58
C CYS A 43 -0.50 5.16 -8.61
N ASP A 44 0.49 5.69 -9.34
CA ASP A 44 0.34 6.76 -10.32
C ASP A 44 -0.75 6.45 -11.38
N ARG A 45 -0.85 5.18 -11.78
CA ARG A 45 -1.84 4.72 -12.76
C ARG A 45 -3.10 4.11 -12.14
N ALA A 46 -3.17 4.05 -10.81
CA ALA A 46 -4.27 3.42 -10.10
C ALA A 46 -5.46 4.38 -9.99
N ARG A 47 -6.46 4.18 -10.85
CA ARG A 47 -7.70 4.99 -10.93
C ARG A 47 -8.90 4.35 -10.22
N SER A 48 -8.71 3.23 -9.54
CA SER A 48 -9.78 2.46 -8.87
C SER A 48 -9.19 1.57 -7.77
N CYS A 49 -10.00 1.16 -6.80
CA CYS A 49 -9.61 0.20 -5.74
C CYS A 49 -8.81 -0.99 -6.28
N SER A 50 -9.38 -1.72 -7.24
CA SER A 50 -8.74 -2.89 -7.85
C SER A 50 -7.39 -2.57 -8.51
N ALA A 51 -7.21 -1.36 -9.03
CA ALA A 51 -5.94 -0.94 -9.62
C ALA A 51 -4.88 -0.66 -8.53
N VAL A 52 -5.27 -0.09 -7.39
CA VAL A 52 -4.39 0.09 -6.23
C VAL A 52 -4.00 -1.27 -5.67
N LEU A 53 -4.97 -2.17 -5.48
CA LEU A 53 -4.72 -3.52 -4.99
C LEU A 53 -3.78 -4.30 -5.91
N ARG A 54 -3.94 -4.18 -7.23
CA ARG A 54 -3.00 -4.77 -8.21
C ARG A 54 -1.61 -4.16 -8.16
N ALA A 55 -1.51 -2.85 -7.92
CA ALA A 55 -0.21 -2.19 -7.76
C ALA A 55 0.52 -2.74 -6.52
N ILE A 56 -0.20 -2.91 -5.40
CA ILE A 56 0.34 -3.53 -4.18
C ILE A 56 0.75 -4.97 -4.46
N ALA A 57 -0.13 -5.77 -5.06
CA ALA A 57 0.14 -7.16 -5.40
C ALA A 57 1.40 -7.30 -6.26
N LYS A 58 1.57 -6.43 -7.26
CA LYS A 58 2.77 -6.42 -8.11
C LYS A 58 4.04 -6.00 -7.34
N ALA A 59 3.93 -5.08 -6.41
CA ALA A 59 5.08 -4.58 -5.65
C ALA A 59 5.57 -5.58 -4.59
N VAL A 60 4.63 -6.30 -3.96
CA VAL A 60 4.93 -7.31 -2.93
C VAL A 60 5.12 -8.71 -3.56
N ASP A 61 4.91 -8.84 -4.87
CA ASP A 61 5.00 -10.09 -5.63
C ASP A 61 3.96 -11.15 -5.20
N PHE A 62 2.72 -10.71 -4.99
CA PHE A 62 1.59 -11.59 -4.70
C PHE A 62 1.21 -12.48 -5.88
N PRO A 63 0.61 -13.65 -5.61
CA PRO A 63 0.22 -14.60 -6.65
C PRO A 63 -0.80 -14.04 -7.65
N GLU A 64 -0.77 -14.57 -8.87
CA GLU A 64 -1.65 -14.16 -9.99
C GLU A 64 -3.15 -14.33 -9.72
N TYR A 65 -3.51 -15.22 -8.80
CA TYR A 65 -4.89 -15.47 -8.35
C TYR A 65 -5.35 -14.52 -7.22
N PHE A 66 -4.62 -13.44 -6.98
CA PHE A 66 -5.00 -12.41 -6.02
C PHE A 66 -6.43 -11.88 -6.28
N GLY A 67 -7.31 -12.08 -5.29
CA GLY A 67 -8.76 -11.86 -5.38
C GLY A 67 -9.21 -10.41 -5.65
N SER A 68 -8.28 -9.45 -5.75
CA SER A 68 -8.55 -8.04 -6.03
C SER A 68 -9.61 -7.42 -5.09
N ASN A 69 -9.64 -7.88 -3.83
CA ASN A 69 -10.50 -7.39 -2.75
C ASN A 69 -9.66 -7.10 -1.49
N LEU A 70 -10.25 -6.41 -0.51
CA LEU A 70 -9.59 -5.99 0.72
C LEU A 70 -9.25 -7.16 1.64
N ASP A 71 -10.12 -8.17 1.70
CA ASP A 71 -9.89 -9.36 2.51
C ASP A 71 -8.67 -10.15 2.00
N ALA A 72 -8.57 -10.37 0.69
CA ALA A 72 -7.40 -11.03 0.10
C ALA A 72 -6.13 -10.19 0.26
N LEU A 73 -6.23 -8.85 0.28
CA LEU A 73 -5.09 -8.00 0.62
C LEU A 73 -4.62 -8.26 2.05
N SER A 74 -5.55 -8.27 3.01
CA SER A 74 -5.24 -8.55 4.41
C SER A 74 -4.58 -9.91 4.57
N ASP A 75 -5.19 -10.97 4.02
CA ASP A 75 -4.67 -12.34 4.09
C ASP A 75 -3.27 -12.44 3.49
N CYS A 76 -3.06 -11.90 2.27
CA CYS A 76 -1.75 -11.94 1.62
C CYS A 76 -0.70 -11.11 2.36
N LEU A 77 -1.08 -9.97 2.94
CA LEU A 77 -0.17 -9.16 3.77
C LEU A 77 0.23 -9.92 5.03
N CYS A 78 -0.72 -10.54 5.72
CA CYS A 78 -0.48 -11.37 6.89
C CYS A 78 0.43 -12.56 6.57
N ASP A 79 0.16 -13.30 5.49
CA ASP A 79 1.00 -14.42 5.04
C ASP A 79 2.41 -13.96 4.68
N THR A 80 2.53 -12.87 3.91
CA THR A 80 3.84 -12.31 3.55
C THR A 80 4.57 -11.83 4.78
N LEU A 81 3.88 -11.17 5.70
CA LEU A 81 4.45 -10.76 6.97
C LEU A 81 4.98 -11.97 7.74
N GLN A 82 4.24 -13.08 7.75
CA GLN A 82 4.63 -14.35 8.36
C GLN A 82 5.85 -15.02 7.69
N ASP A 83 6.14 -14.70 6.43
CA ASP A 83 7.39 -15.10 5.77
C ASP A 83 8.59 -14.20 6.17
N GLN A 84 8.33 -12.91 6.45
CA GLN A 84 9.38 -11.93 6.78
C GLN A 84 9.96 -12.05 8.20
N LYS A 85 11.27 -12.32 8.34
CA LYS A 85 11.92 -12.54 9.65
C LYS A 85 11.72 -11.45 10.71
N VAL A 86 11.71 -10.19 10.30
CA VAL A 86 11.57 -9.04 11.22
C VAL A 86 10.27 -8.29 10.96
N GLY A 87 9.99 -8.02 9.68
CA GLY A 87 8.90 -7.16 9.29
C GLY A 87 9.07 -6.62 7.88
N MET A 88 8.09 -5.83 7.46
CA MET A 88 8.13 -5.16 6.16
C MET A 88 7.56 -3.74 6.22
N VAL A 89 7.96 -2.95 5.23
CA VAL A 89 7.56 -1.56 5.08
C VAL A 89 6.89 -1.40 3.73
N LEU A 90 5.63 -0.94 3.70
CA LEU A 90 4.88 -0.73 2.48
C LEU A 90 4.83 0.76 2.11
N TRP A 91 5.46 1.15 1.01
CA TRP A 91 5.49 2.54 0.55
C TRP A 91 4.52 2.75 -0.61
N LEU A 92 3.37 3.35 -0.33
CA LEU A 92 2.37 3.72 -1.35
C LEU A 92 2.66 5.12 -1.88
N HIS A 93 3.03 5.21 -3.16
CA HIS A 93 3.32 6.46 -3.84
C HIS A 93 2.15 6.88 -4.75
N LYS A 94 1.74 8.15 -4.68
CA LYS A 94 0.67 8.77 -5.48
C LYS A 94 -0.70 8.10 -5.35
N LEU A 95 -1.18 7.92 -4.13
CA LEU A 95 -2.56 7.50 -3.91
C LEU A 95 -3.51 8.66 -4.18
N HIS A 96 -4.31 8.57 -5.25
CA HIS A 96 -5.26 9.59 -5.73
C HIS A 96 -6.54 9.71 -4.86
N SER A 97 -6.33 9.88 -3.56
CA SER A 97 -7.36 10.05 -2.53
C SER A 97 -8.22 11.33 -2.67
N GLY A 98 -7.88 12.22 -3.62
CA GLY A 98 -8.69 13.39 -3.93
C GLY A 98 -9.96 13.11 -4.75
N ASP A 99 -10.13 11.89 -5.25
CA ASP A 99 -11.35 11.45 -5.93
C ASP A 99 -12.32 10.85 -4.90
N PRO A 100 -13.58 11.31 -4.79
CA PRO A 100 -14.53 10.80 -3.81
C PRO A 100 -14.83 9.30 -3.99
N ALA A 101 -14.68 8.76 -5.20
CA ALA A 101 -14.80 7.33 -5.43
C ALA A 101 -13.64 6.56 -4.79
N LEU A 102 -12.42 7.12 -4.84
CA LEU A 102 -11.23 6.50 -4.27
C LEU A 102 -11.00 6.84 -2.80
N ALA A 103 -11.65 7.88 -2.27
CA ALA A 103 -11.53 8.28 -0.87
C ALA A 103 -12.07 7.20 0.08
N ALA A 104 -13.22 6.59 -0.26
CA ALA A 104 -13.77 5.47 0.51
C ALA A 104 -12.86 4.23 0.42
N ASP A 105 -12.36 3.93 -0.78
CA ASP A 105 -11.44 2.81 -1.01
C ASP A 105 -10.10 3.01 -0.28
N ALA A 106 -9.55 4.23 -0.31
CA ALA A 106 -8.30 4.58 0.36
C ALA A 106 -8.43 4.42 1.87
N ALA A 107 -9.53 4.88 2.47
CA ALA A 107 -9.80 4.67 3.89
C ALA A 107 -9.93 3.17 4.23
N ALA A 108 -10.52 2.37 3.34
CA ALA A 108 -10.64 0.94 3.53
C ALA A 108 -9.28 0.21 3.42
N ILE A 109 -8.41 0.62 2.47
CA ILE A 109 -7.04 0.11 2.36
C ILE A 109 -6.22 0.50 3.58
N GLU A 110 -6.34 1.75 4.06
CA GLU A 110 -5.69 2.21 5.29
C GLU A 110 -6.14 1.38 6.49
N SER A 111 -7.44 1.06 6.58
CA SER A 111 -7.98 0.18 7.62
C SER A 111 -7.37 -1.22 7.57
N VAL A 112 -7.20 -1.82 6.39
CA VAL A 112 -6.53 -3.13 6.23
C VAL A 112 -5.07 -3.03 6.65
N CYS A 113 -4.37 -1.97 6.24
CA CYS A 113 -2.99 -1.74 6.66
C CYS A 113 -2.90 -1.59 8.18
N ALA A 114 -3.80 -0.85 8.82
CA ALA A 114 -3.84 -0.69 10.27
C ALA A 114 -4.07 -2.02 11.01
N ASP A 115 -5.01 -2.84 10.53
CA ASP A 115 -5.25 -4.19 11.07
C ASP A 115 -4.00 -5.08 10.94
N THR A 116 -3.32 -4.99 9.79
CA THR A 116 -2.04 -5.68 9.54
C THR A 116 -0.94 -5.22 10.52
N VAL A 117 -0.92 -3.95 10.95
CA VAL A 117 0.02 -3.45 11.97
C VAL A 117 -0.24 -4.13 13.32
N GLU A 118 -1.51 -4.21 13.73
CA GLU A 118 -1.88 -4.86 14.99
C GLU A 118 -1.52 -6.35 14.94
N PHE A 119 -1.85 -7.02 13.84
CA PHE A 119 -1.46 -8.41 13.60
C PHE A 119 0.07 -8.60 13.67
N ALA A 120 0.83 -7.68 13.06
CA ALA A 120 2.29 -7.72 13.12
C ALA A 120 2.80 -7.65 14.55
N ALA A 121 2.32 -6.67 15.31
CA ALA A 121 2.72 -6.45 16.70
C ALA A 121 2.39 -7.67 17.57
N ASP A 122 1.22 -8.28 17.40
CA ASP A 122 0.79 -9.48 18.12
C ASP A 122 1.71 -10.69 17.82
N ASN A 123 2.16 -10.81 16.57
CA ASN A 123 3.07 -11.86 16.12
C ASN A 123 4.56 -11.55 16.37
N GLY A 124 4.89 -10.48 17.09
CA GLY A 124 6.26 -10.06 17.38
C GLY A 124 7.03 -9.57 16.14
N ARG A 125 6.31 -9.10 15.11
CA ARG A 125 6.84 -8.54 13.87
C ARG A 125 6.48 -7.07 13.76
N TYR A 126 7.06 -6.41 12.77
CA TYR A 126 6.85 -4.99 12.55
C TYR A 126 6.32 -4.72 11.14
N PHE A 127 5.19 -4.04 11.07
CA PHE A 127 4.62 -3.59 9.81
C PHE A 127 4.45 -2.08 9.85
N ALA A 128 5.08 -1.39 8.91
CA ALA A 128 4.96 0.04 8.73
C ALA A 128 4.50 0.35 7.32
N TYR A 129 3.72 1.41 7.13
CA TYR A 129 3.28 1.82 5.81
C TYR A 129 3.36 3.32 5.65
N ALA A 130 3.64 3.77 4.44
CA ALA A 130 3.76 5.17 4.09
C ALA A 130 2.78 5.48 2.97
N ILE A 131 1.96 6.52 3.12
CA ILE A 131 0.98 6.90 2.10
C ILE A 131 1.33 8.29 1.59
N GLU A 132 1.79 8.35 0.35
CA GLU A 132 1.95 9.60 -0.38
C GLU A 132 0.66 9.93 -1.11
N HIS A 133 -0.11 10.83 -0.50
CA HIS A 133 -1.26 11.42 -1.14
C HIS A 133 -0.78 12.36 -2.25
N ALA A 134 -0.93 11.92 -3.50
CA ALA A 134 -0.99 12.90 -4.57
C ALA A 134 -2.25 13.74 -4.29
N GLY A 135 -2.11 15.06 -4.17
CA GLY A 135 -3.25 15.96 -4.02
C GLY A 135 -4.28 15.73 -5.13
N LYS A 136 -5.42 16.45 -5.06
CA LYS A 136 -6.51 16.35 -6.05
C LYS A 136 -5.95 16.21 -7.46
N HIS A 137 -6.29 15.11 -8.15
CA HIS A 137 -6.03 15.01 -9.57
C HIS A 137 -6.57 16.31 -10.20
N PRO A 138 -5.79 17.06 -11.00
CA PRO A 138 -6.39 18.15 -11.76
C PRO A 138 -7.55 17.53 -12.52
N ASP A 139 -8.72 18.17 -12.41
CA ASP A 139 -10.00 17.74 -12.98
C ASP A 139 -9.75 17.11 -14.36
N PRO A 140 -10.20 15.86 -14.63
CA PRO A 140 -10.22 15.41 -16.01
C PRO A 140 -11.12 16.39 -16.78
N GLU A 141 -10.60 17.00 -17.85
CA GLU A 141 -11.47 17.76 -18.75
C GLU A 141 -12.68 16.88 -19.10
N PRO A 142 -13.92 17.39 -18.90
CA PRO A 142 -15.12 16.57 -18.99
C PRO A 142 -15.28 16.08 -20.43
N GLY A 143 -15.04 14.80 -20.70
CA GLY A 143 -15.21 14.32 -22.08
C GLY A 143 -14.95 12.88 -22.48
N VAL A 144 -14.56 11.94 -21.60
CA VAL A 144 -14.42 10.53 -22.05
C VAL A 144 -15.10 9.58 -21.08
N ALA A 145 -16.28 9.14 -21.48
CA ALA A 145 -17.01 8.05 -20.84
C ALA A 145 -16.10 6.80 -20.72
N PRO A 146 -16.10 6.08 -19.59
CA PRO A 146 -15.43 4.80 -19.52
C PRO A 146 -16.11 3.85 -20.52
N THR A 147 -15.33 3.34 -21.48
CA THR A 147 -15.76 2.30 -22.40
C THR A 147 -16.32 1.13 -21.57
N PRO A 148 -17.57 0.70 -21.78
CA PRO A 148 -18.09 -0.46 -21.08
C PRO A 148 -17.19 -1.66 -21.41
N TYR A 149 -16.82 -2.42 -20.39
CA TYR A 149 -16.21 -3.73 -20.55
C TYR A 149 -17.14 -4.57 -21.43
N ALA A 150 -16.81 -4.67 -22.72
CA ALA A 150 -17.42 -5.63 -23.63
C ALA A 150 -16.95 -7.03 -23.23
N GLY A 151 -17.64 -7.61 -22.25
CA GLY A 151 -17.67 -9.05 -22.06
C GLY A 151 -18.49 -9.65 -23.20
N ASN A 152 -17.85 -9.90 -24.35
CA ASN A 152 -18.41 -10.66 -25.44
C ASN A 152 -18.68 -12.09 -24.93
N ARG A 153 -19.93 -12.39 -24.59
CA ARG A 153 -20.45 -13.77 -24.54
C ARG A 153 -21.38 -13.95 -25.71
N GLU A 154 -20.77 -14.21 -26.86
CA GLU A 154 -21.42 -14.93 -27.94
C GLU A 154 -21.18 -16.41 -27.67
N HIS A 155 -22.22 -17.13 -27.29
CA HIS A 155 -22.35 -18.55 -27.61
C HIS A 155 -23.82 -18.98 -27.50
N GLU A 156 -24.37 -19.24 -28.70
CA GLU A 156 -25.54 -20.06 -29.09
C GLU A 156 -26.91 -19.86 -28.43
#